data_AF-A0A6L4ACL0-F1
#
_entry.id   AF-A0A6L4ACL0-F1
#
_cell.length_a   1.000
_cell.length_b   1.000
_cell.length_c   1.000
_cell.angle_alpha   90.00
_cell.angle_beta   90.00
_cell.angle_gamma   90.00
#
_symmetry.space_group_name_H-M   'P 1'
#
loop_
_entity.id
_entity.type
_entity.pdbx_description
1 polymer ?
#
loop_
_entity_poly.entity_id
_entity_poly.type
_entity_poly.pdbx_seq_one_letter_code
_entity_poly.pdbx_strand_id
1 'polypeptide(L)'
;MTPQDIWLATLSQLQLQLHHSTYDTWLRDSKFVAYDEATHTYTIRVRNTYAKEWLEQKLYRAVREGLSKTAHDEAVQIGFVCHPVDVGEAVGEDAPPEMESIAYWRQRALEAEQRVEQLEQQIETEADHARRWPTPLQAINGSHRQLL
;
A
#
# COMPACT_ATOMS: atom_id res chain seq x y z
N MET A 1 -8.80 -5.01 26.34
CA MET A 1 -8.47 -3.72 25.70
C MET A 1 -9.77 -3.09 25.24
N THR A 2 -9.91 -1.78 25.35
CA THR A 2 -11.07 -1.09 24.78
C THR A 2 -10.91 -0.96 23.26
N PRO A 3 -11.97 -0.77 22.47
CA PRO A 3 -11.85 -0.51 21.02
C PRO A 3 -10.99 0.72 20.72
N GLN A 4 -10.96 1.70 21.62
CA GLN A 4 -10.05 2.84 21.53
C GLN A 4 -8.58 2.44 21.71
N ASP A 5 -8.26 1.54 22.66
CA ASP A 5 -6.90 1.02 22.83
C ASP A 5 -6.45 0.23 21.60
N ILE A 6 -7.35 -0.56 21.00
CA ILE A 6 -7.07 -1.30 19.76
C ILE A 6 -6.71 -0.31 18.65
N TRP A 7 -7.49 0.76 18.49
CA TRP A 7 -7.17 1.80 17.51
C TRP A 7 -5.80 2.45 17.74
N LEU A 8 -5.45 2.80 18.99
CA LEU A 8 -4.15 3.39 19.33
C LEU A 8 -2.98 2.43 19.06
N ALA A 9 -3.15 1.15 19.38
CA ALA A 9 -2.17 0.11 19.07
C ALA A 9 -2.01 -0.08 17.55
N THR A 10 -3.13 -0.07 16.80
CA THR A 10 -3.09 -0.10 15.33
C THR A 10 -2.40 1.12 14.75
N LEU A 11 -2.67 2.34 15.26
CA LEU A 11 -1.96 3.55 14.85
C LEU A 11 -0.46 3.45 15.09
N SER A 12 -0.05 2.92 16.24
CA SER A 12 1.37 2.71 16.57
C SER A 12 2.03 1.73 15.59
N GLN A 13 1.33 0.65 15.23
CA GLN A 13 1.80 -0.29 14.22
C GLN A 13 1.91 0.38 12.83
N LEU A 14 0.91 1.15 12.42
CA LEU A 14 0.92 1.86 11.15
C LEU A 14 2.02 2.92 11.09
N GLN A 15 2.33 3.59 12.20
CA GLN A 15 3.46 4.53 12.30
C GLN A 15 4.81 3.86 12.01
N LEU A 16 4.97 2.58 12.35
CA LEU A 16 6.19 1.81 12.05
C LEU A 16 6.26 1.34 10.59
N GLN A 17 5.09 1.16 9.94
CA GLN A 17 5.00 0.65 8.56
C GLN A 17 4.98 1.76 7.52
N LEU A 18 4.47 2.94 7.89
CA LEU A 18 4.33 4.09 7.01
C LEU A 18 5.51 5.04 7.18
N HIS A 19 5.81 5.79 6.12
CA HIS A 19 6.73 6.91 6.24
C HIS A 19 6.16 7.97 7.20
N HIS A 20 7.05 8.65 7.94
CA HIS A 20 6.69 9.66 8.94
C HIS A 20 5.70 10.69 8.39
N SER A 21 5.96 11.25 7.21
CA SER A 21 5.08 12.27 6.59
C SER A 21 3.68 11.76 6.25
N THR A 22 3.56 10.49 5.81
CA THR A 22 2.26 9.87 5.50
C THR A 22 1.43 9.70 6.76
N TYR A 23 2.06 9.23 7.83
CA TYR A 23 1.40 9.11 9.14
C TYR A 23 0.97 10.48 9.67
N ASP A 24 1.89 11.46 9.64
CA ASP A 24 1.69 12.81 10.15
C ASP A 24 0.52 13.53 9.47
N THR A 25 0.44 13.43 8.15
CA THR A 25 -0.57 14.16 7.35
C THR A 25 -1.97 13.55 7.48
N TRP A 26 -2.06 12.21 7.47
CA TRP A 26 -3.33 11.50 7.27
C TRP A 26 -3.89 10.83 8.52
N LEU A 27 -3.02 10.33 9.40
CA LEU A 27 -3.41 9.47 10.52
C LEU A 27 -3.18 10.10 11.89
N ARG A 28 -2.25 11.05 12.03
CA ARG A 28 -1.91 11.68 13.33
C ARG A 28 -3.14 12.26 14.04
N ASP A 29 -3.98 13.01 13.32
CA ASP A 29 -5.17 13.65 13.89
C ASP A 29 -6.43 12.78 13.79
N SER A 30 -6.28 11.51 13.37
CA SER A 30 -7.42 10.61 13.28
C SER A 30 -7.86 10.12 14.66
N LYS A 31 -9.16 10.19 14.95
CA LYS A 31 -9.72 9.88 16.27
C LYS A 31 -10.76 8.79 16.18
N PHE A 32 -10.68 7.83 17.09
CA PHE A 32 -11.74 6.85 17.27
C PHE A 32 -13.04 7.55 17.71
N VAL A 33 -14.16 7.21 17.06
CA VAL A 33 -15.48 7.78 17.35
C VAL A 33 -16.37 6.75 18.02
N ALA A 34 -16.51 5.59 17.39
CA ALA A 34 -17.41 4.55 17.84
C ALA A 34 -16.98 3.20 17.25
N TYR A 35 -17.39 2.14 17.94
CA TYR A 35 -17.28 0.76 17.46
C TYR A 35 -18.67 0.15 17.50
N ASP A 36 -19.12 -0.37 16.36
CA ASP A 36 -20.39 -1.08 16.26
C ASP A 36 -20.14 -2.59 16.39
N GLU A 37 -20.55 -3.16 17.52
CA GLU A 37 -20.30 -4.57 17.84
C GLU A 37 -21.12 -5.54 16.96
N ALA A 38 -22.26 -5.10 16.42
CA ALA A 38 -23.11 -5.95 15.57
C ALA A 38 -22.53 -6.14 14.16
N THR A 39 -21.90 -5.09 13.62
CA THR A 39 -21.30 -5.08 12.28
C THR A 39 -19.78 -5.17 12.29
N HIS A 40 -19.16 -5.17 13.48
CA HIS A 40 -17.70 -5.15 13.67
C HIS A 40 -17.03 -3.92 13.01
N THR A 41 -17.71 -2.77 13.00
CA THR A 41 -17.25 -1.57 12.28
C THR A 41 -16.65 -0.52 13.20
N TYR A 42 -15.40 -0.13 12.95
CA TYR A 42 -14.73 1.00 13.59
C TYR A 42 -15.03 2.28 12.82
N THR A 43 -15.59 3.28 13.50
CA THR A 43 -15.79 4.62 12.94
C THR A 43 -14.67 5.55 13.37
N ILE A 44 -13.88 6.02 12.40
CA ILE A 44 -12.72 6.89 12.63
C ILE A 44 -13.00 8.27 12.04
N ARG A 45 -12.82 9.29 12.87
CA ARG A 45 -12.88 10.69 12.45
C ARG A 45 -11.55 11.10 11.85
N VAL A 46 -11.60 11.81 10.73
CA VAL A 46 -10.45 12.37 10.06
C VAL A 46 -10.60 13.88 9.87
N ARG A 47 -9.47 14.56 9.60
CA ARG A 47 -9.39 16.03 9.59
C ARG A 47 -10.28 16.71 8.55
N ASN A 48 -10.41 16.12 7.35
CA ASN A 48 -11.20 16.70 6.26
C ASN A 48 -11.65 15.61 5.28
N THR A 49 -12.55 15.98 4.36
CA THR A 49 -13.06 15.07 3.33
C THR A 49 -11.95 14.53 2.42
N TYR A 50 -10.92 15.32 2.15
CA TYR A 50 -9.81 14.89 1.32
C TYR A 50 -9.00 13.74 1.96
N ALA A 51 -8.72 13.85 3.26
CA ALA A 51 -8.09 12.80 4.04
C ALA A 51 -8.96 11.55 4.11
N LYS A 52 -10.28 11.72 4.26
CA LYS A 52 -11.24 10.62 4.20
C LYS A 52 -11.09 9.86 2.88
N GLU A 53 -11.26 10.55 1.75
CA GLU A 53 -11.23 9.91 0.43
C GLU A 53 -9.87 9.25 0.14
N TRP A 54 -8.77 9.92 0.53
CA TRP A 54 -7.44 9.36 0.33
C TRP A 54 -7.20 8.10 1.18
N LEU A 55 -7.62 8.11 2.46
CA LEU A 55 -7.53 6.94 3.34
C LEU A 55 -8.39 5.79 2.81
N GLU A 56 -9.62 6.06 2.40
CA GLU A 56 -10.54 5.08 1.80
C GLU A 56 -9.95 4.44 0.53
N GLN A 57 -9.27 5.21 -0.31
CA GLN A 57 -8.71 4.69 -1.56
C GLN A 57 -7.35 4.00 -1.40
N LYS A 58 -6.47 4.50 -0.52
CA LYS A 58 -5.05 4.10 -0.50
C LYS A 58 -4.64 3.33 0.74
N LEU A 59 -5.20 3.65 1.91
CA LEU A 59 -4.81 3.03 3.17
C LEU A 59 -5.88 2.14 3.79
N TYR A 60 -7.08 2.07 3.22
CA TYR A 60 -8.18 1.26 3.73
C TYR A 60 -7.74 -0.17 4.03
N ARG A 61 -7.07 -0.81 3.06
CA ARG A 61 -6.55 -2.17 3.21
C ARG A 61 -5.52 -2.26 4.34
N ALA A 62 -4.52 -1.38 4.35
CA ALA A 62 -3.46 -1.39 5.36
C ALA A 62 -4.00 -1.17 6.78
N VAL A 63 -4.93 -0.23 6.94
CA VAL A 63 -5.55 0.08 8.24
C VAL A 63 -6.45 -1.06 8.69
N ARG A 64 -7.26 -1.66 7.79
CA ARG A 64 -8.08 -2.83 8.11
C ARG A 64 -7.22 -4.04 8.51
N GLU A 65 -6.14 -4.30 7.79
CA GLU A 65 -5.20 -5.38 8.14
C GLU A 65 -4.50 -5.12 9.49
N GLY A 66 -4.15 -3.87 9.77
CA GLY A 66 -3.63 -3.47 11.08
C GLY A 66 -4.64 -3.71 12.21
N LEU A 67 -5.87 -3.25 12.02
CA LEU A 67 -6.98 -3.44 12.95
C LEU A 67 -7.26 -4.93 13.18
N SER A 68 -7.33 -5.73 12.11
CA SER A 68 -7.61 -7.16 12.21
C SER A 68 -6.55 -7.89 13.03
N LYS A 69 -5.27 -7.56 12.84
CA LYS A 69 -4.17 -8.12 13.60
C LYS A 69 -4.21 -7.71 15.07
N THR A 70 -4.52 -6.45 15.37
CA THR A 70 -4.57 -5.94 16.76
C THR A 70 -5.82 -6.41 17.51
N ALA A 71 -6.96 -6.45 16.84
CA ALA A 71 -8.24 -6.89 17.40
C ALA A 71 -8.39 -8.43 17.43
N HIS A 72 -7.53 -9.16 16.71
CA HIS A 72 -7.67 -10.59 16.45
C HIS A 72 -9.03 -10.95 15.83
N ASP A 73 -9.52 -10.08 14.94
CA ASP A 73 -10.83 -10.21 14.29
C ASP A 73 -10.69 -9.98 12.79
N GLU A 74 -11.03 -10.97 11.97
CA GLU A 74 -10.93 -10.88 10.50
C GLU A 74 -12.16 -10.23 9.86
N ALA A 75 -13.27 -10.13 10.61
CA ALA A 75 -14.52 -9.51 10.16
C ALA A 75 -14.52 -7.98 10.29
N VAL A 76 -13.48 -7.40 10.91
CA VAL A 76 -13.39 -5.98 11.20
C VAL A 76 -13.52 -5.11 9.94
N GLN A 77 -14.39 -4.11 10.04
CA GLN A 77 -14.57 -3.07 9.04
C GLN A 77 -14.14 -1.72 9.59
N ILE A 78 -13.80 -0.80 8.69
CA ILE A 78 -13.43 0.57 9.04
C ILE A 78 -14.25 1.55 8.19
N GLY A 79 -14.83 2.55 8.85
CA GLY A 79 -15.52 3.67 8.23
C GLY A 79 -14.83 4.98 8.61
N PHE A 80 -14.63 5.86 7.62
CA PHE A 80 -14.05 7.17 7.83
C PHE A 80 -15.12 8.26 7.75
N VAL A 81 -15.12 9.18 8.73
CA VAL A 81 -16.08 10.29 8.82
C VAL A 81 -15.38 11.62 9.02
N CYS A 82 -15.93 12.69 8.44
CA CYS A 82 -15.53 14.08 8.68
C CYS A 82 -16.73 14.84 9.26
N HIS A 83 -16.51 15.74 10.22
CA HIS A 83 -17.59 16.56 10.77
C HIS A 83 -17.87 17.75 9.85
N PRO A 84 -19.16 18.08 9.56
CA PRO A 84 -19.52 19.21 8.70
C PRO A 84 -19.36 20.59 9.38
N VAL A 85 -18.71 20.69 10.54
CA VAL A 85 -18.43 21.96 11.26
C VAL A 85 -16.94 22.32 11.20
N ASP A 86 -16.29 21.98 10.09
CA ASP A 86 -14.95 22.50 9.73
C ASP A 86 -15.07 23.37 8.45
N VAL A 87 -16.23 24.01 8.26
CA VAL A 87 -16.42 25.06 7.26
C VAL A 87 -15.92 26.36 7.87
N GLY A 88 -14.61 26.47 8.03
CA GLY A 88 -13.93 27.67 8.51
C GLY A 88 -12.48 27.63 8.07
N GLU A 89 -12.19 28.24 6.92
CA GLU A 89 -10.84 28.44 6.38
C GLU A 89 -10.07 27.18 5.92
N ALA A 90 -10.59 26.54 4.87
CA ALA A 90 -9.72 25.89 3.87
C ALA A 90 -9.69 26.74 2.58
N VAL A 91 -9.30 28.01 2.72
CA VAL A 91 -8.84 28.80 1.57
C VAL A 91 -7.32 28.81 1.65
N GLY A 92 -6.67 28.07 0.74
CA GLY A 92 -5.24 28.22 0.44
C GLY A 92 -4.38 26.98 0.71
N GLU A 93 -3.96 26.34 -0.38
CA GLU A 93 -2.54 26.07 -0.63
C GLU A 93 -1.74 25.07 0.25
N ASP A 94 -2.36 24.23 1.08
CA ASP A 94 -1.63 23.24 1.93
C ASP A 94 -2.05 21.77 1.71
N ALA A 95 -2.41 21.39 0.47
CA ALA A 95 -2.23 19.99 0.10
C ALA A 95 -0.71 19.77 -0.07
N PRO A 96 -0.03 18.96 0.78
CA PRO A 96 1.42 18.91 0.76
C PRO A 96 1.94 18.52 -0.63
N PRO A 97 2.92 19.25 -1.20
CA PRO A 97 3.53 18.94 -2.51
C PRO A 97 4.25 17.57 -2.52
N GLU A 98 4.35 16.91 -1.36
CA GLU A 98 4.83 15.55 -1.19
C GLU A 98 3.88 14.48 -1.79
N MET A 99 2.63 14.83 -2.09
CA MET A 99 1.67 13.92 -2.74
C MET A 99 2.13 13.47 -4.14
N GLU A 100 2.80 14.33 -4.90
CA GLU A 100 3.39 13.95 -6.18
C GLU A 100 4.63 13.07 -6.03
N SER A 101 5.31 13.09 -4.88
CA SER A 101 6.52 12.30 -4.64
C SER A 101 6.22 10.93 -4.03
N ILE A 102 5.36 10.82 -3.02
CA ILE A 102 5.07 9.54 -2.35
C ILE A 102 4.09 8.66 -3.14
N ALA A 103 3.09 9.24 -3.82
CA ALA A 103 2.22 8.47 -4.72
C ALA A 103 3.01 7.93 -5.93
N TYR A 104 3.97 8.71 -6.43
CA TYR A 104 4.90 8.31 -7.48
C TYR A 104 5.85 7.18 -7.06
N TRP A 105 6.54 7.29 -5.91
CA TRP A 105 7.42 6.23 -5.42
C TRP A 105 6.66 4.95 -5.06
N ARG A 106 5.39 5.05 -4.70
CA ARG A 106 4.51 3.91 -4.39
C ARG A 106 3.95 3.24 -5.65
N GLN A 107 3.61 4.01 -6.68
CA GLN A 107 3.24 3.50 -8.00
C GLN A 107 4.41 2.71 -8.60
N ARG A 108 5.62 3.29 -8.54
CA ARG A 108 6.84 2.68 -9.06
C ARG A 108 7.32 1.48 -8.25
N ALA A 109 7.07 1.44 -6.94
CA ALA A 109 7.33 0.26 -6.10
C ALA A 109 6.38 -0.89 -6.44
N LEU A 110 5.07 -0.63 -6.57
CA LEU A 110 4.10 -1.64 -7.00
C LEU A 110 4.39 -2.15 -8.43
N GLU A 111 4.73 -1.25 -9.35
CA GLU A 111 5.14 -1.60 -10.71
C GLU A 111 6.47 -2.36 -10.75
N ALA A 112 7.39 -2.09 -9.82
CA ALA A 112 8.64 -2.83 -9.68
C ALA A 112 8.40 -4.24 -9.14
N GLU A 113 7.52 -4.41 -8.15
CA GLU A 113 7.11 -5.71 -7.61
C GLU A 113 6.39 -6.55 -8.68
N GLN A 114 5.48 -5.95 -9.46
CA GLN A 114 4.85 -6.63 -10.60
C GLN A 114 5.84 -6.95 -11.73
N ARG A 115 6.84 -6.09 -11.96
CA ARG A 115 7.93 -6.38 -12.91
C ARG A 115 8.79 -7.56 -12.44
N VAL A 116 9.07 -7.68 -11.15
CA VAL A 116 9.80 -8.82 -10.59
C VAL A 116 9.00 -10.11 -10.80
N GLU A 117 7.71 -10.11 -10.49
CA GLU A 117 6.84 -11.28 -10.72
C GLU A 117 6.71 -11.64 -12.22
N GLN A 118 6.65 -10.66 -13.12
CA GLN A 118 6.68 -10.89 -14.56
C GLN A 118 8.03 -11.42 -15.05
N LEU A 119 9.15 -10.93 -14.51
CA LEU A 119 10.49 -11.41 -14.85
C LEU A 119 10.70 -12.84 -14.38
N GLU A 120 10.20 -13.21 -13.19
CA GLU A 120 10.24 -14.59 -12.71
C GLU A 120 9.39 -15.53 -13.58
N GLN A 121 8.18 -15.11 -13.99
CA GLN A 121 7.37 -15.87 -14.93
C GLN A 121 8.01 -16.01 -16.32
N GLN A 122 8.70 -14.97 -16.80
CA GLN A 122 9.44 -15.03 -18.06
C GLN A 122 10.66 -15.96 -17.96
N ILE A 123 11.43 -15.90 -16.87
CA ILE A 123 12.57 -16.78 -16.63
C ILE A 123 12.09 -18.24 -16.49
N GLU A 124 10.98 -18.49 -15.78
CA GLU A 124 10.38 -19.83 -15.68
C GLU A 124 9.89 -20.32 -17.05
N THR A 125 9.28 -19.45 -17.86
CA THR A 125 8.81 -19.79 -19.22
C THR A 125 9.97 -20.06 -20.18
N GLU A 126 11.04 -19.26 -20.14
CA GLU A 126 12.27 -19.52 -20.89
C GLU A 126 12.96 -20.80 -20.43
N ALA A 127 13.01 -21.04 -19.12
CA ALA A 127 13.57 -22.25 -18.54
C ALA A 127 12.74 -23.49 -18.89
N ASP A 128 11.41 -23.39 -18.93
CA ASP A 128 10.51 -24.47 -19.39
C ASP A 128 10.69 -24.70 -20.90
N HIS A 129 10.77 -23.65 -21.72
CA HIS A 129 11.06 -23.76 -23.15
C HIS A 129 12.43 -24.42 -23.41
N ALA A 130 13.46 -24.08 -22.63
CA ALA A 130 14.78 -24.70 -22.69
C ALA A 130 14.77 -26.17 -22.22
N ARG A 131 13.88 -26.54 -21.29
CA ARG A 131 13.65 -27.95 -20.89
C ARG A 131 12.82 -28.72 -21.92
N ARG A 132 11.90 -28.05 -22.63
CA ARG A 132 10.97 -28.61 -23.61
C ARG A 132 11.63 -28.82 -24.98
N TRP A 133 12.58 -27.97 -25.35
CA TRP A 133 13.47 -28.13 -26.51
C TRP A 133 14.93 -28.07 -26.06
N PRO A 134 15.50 -29.17 -25.55
CA PRO A 134 16.95 -29.24 -25.36
C PRO A 134 17.60 -29.12 -26.74
N THR A 135 18.33 -28.04 -26.98
CA THR A 135 19.11 -27.87 -28.22
C THR A 135 20.01 -29.10 -28.40
N PRO A 136 19.90 -29.86 -29.50
CA PRO A 136 20.87 -30.90 -29.78
C PRO A 136 22.23 -30.24 -30.02
N LEU A 137 23.23 -30.66 -29.24
CA LEU A 137 24.61 -30.25 -29.42
C LEU A 137 25.08 -30.55 -30.87
N GLN A 138 25.75 -29.55 -31.45
CA GLN A 138 26.53 -29.53 -32.69
C GLN A 138 25.79 -29.18 -33.99
N ALA A 139 26.25 -28.12 -34.66
CA ALA A 139 27.08 -28.22 -35.86
C ALA A 139 27.28 -26.83 -36.51
N ILE A 140 28.30 -26.73 -37.38
CA ILE A 140 28.45 -25.79 -38.51
C ILE A 140 29.34 -24.54 -38.30
N ASN A 141 30.53 -24.61 -38.94
CA ASN A 141 31.40 -23.54 -39.49
C ASN A 141 32.12 -22.56 -38.55
N GLY A 142 33.42 -22.30 -38.68
CA GLY A 142 34.28 -22.41 -39.86
C GLY A 142 34.70 -21.01 -40.32
N SER A 143 35.94 -20.61 -40.04
CA SER A 143 36.80 -19.77 -40.90
C SER A 143 38.01 -19.25 -40.12
N HIS A 144 39.09 -20.02 -40.16
CA HIS A 144 40.44 -19.54 -39.84
C HIS A 144 40.91 -18.67 -41.03
N ARG A 145 40.93 -17.35 -40.87
CA ARG A 145 41.57 -16.44 -41.82
C ARG A 145 42.62 -15.58 -41.10
N GLN A 146 43.87 -15.89 -41.45
CA GLN A 146 44.93 -14.95 -41.80
C GLN A 146 45.76 -14.33 -40.66
N LEU A 147 46.95 -14.90 -40.43
CA LEU A 147 48.14 -14.14 -40.07
C LEU A 147 49.30 -14.59 -40.97
N LEU A 148 49.76 -13.60 -41.75
CA LEU A 148 51.09 -13.37 -42.35
C LEU A 148 51.84 -14.53 -43.02
#